data_AF-A0A3A0FHM1-F1
#
_entry.id   AF-A0A3A0FHM1-F1
#
_cell.length_a   1.000
_cell.length_b   1.000
_cell.length_c   1.000
_cell.angle_alpha   90.00
_cell.angle_beta   90.00
_cell.angle_gamma   90.00
#
_symmetry.space_group_name_H-M   'P 1'
#
loop_
_entity.id
_entity.type
_entity.pdbx_description
1 polymer ?
#
loop_
_entity_poly.entity_id
_entity_poly.type
_entity_poly.pdbx_seq_one_letter_code
_entity_poly.pdbx_strand_id
1 'polypeptide(L)'
;MLATLRNSLQDPQVRVALVTAVVLIVQAVLAKNVLDVELDFLSQNTPLMVFIAFLLGGSRSRSTEAAFDVAIVAVSAAVLVLYSV
;
A
#
# COMPACT_ATOMS: atom_id res chain seq x y z
N MET A 1 -6.46 -24.02 12.84
CA MET A 1 -5.41 -23.02 12.56
C MET A 1 -5.41 -22.55 11.11
N LEU A 2 -5.29 -23.44 10.11
CA LEU A 2 -5.32 -23.05 8.68
C LEU A 2 -6.65 -22.41 8.22
N ALA A 3 -7.79 -22.93 8.68
CA ALA A 3 -9.11 -22.36 8.35
C ALA A 3 -9.30 -20.95 8.93
N THR A 4 -8.79 -20.69 10.13
CA THR A 4 -8.85 -19.37 10.79
C THR A 4 -8.01 -18.34 10.03
N LEU A 5 -6.80 -18.73 9.61
CA LEU A 5 -5.92 -17.88 8.78
C LEU A 5 -6.60 -17.54 7.45
N ARG A 6 -7.17 -18.53 6.77
CA ARG A 6 -7.90 -18.31 5.51
C ARG A 6 -9.04 -17.31 5.69
N ASN A 7 -9.84 -17.43 6.74
CA ASN A 7 -10.96 -16.53 7.00
C ASN A 7 -10.47 -15.11 7.33
N SER A 8 -9.36 -14.95 8.07
CA SER A 8 -8.76 -13.63 8.30
C SER A 8 -8.23 -12.99 7.02
N LEU A 9 -7.64 -13.76 6.10
CA LEU A 9 -7.17 -13.25 4.81
C LEU A 9 -8.30 -12.82 3.88
N GLN A 10 -9.53 -13.24 4.16
CA GLN A 10 -10.72 -12.79 3.44
C GLN A 10 -11.33 -11.52 4.01
N ASP A 11 -10.86 -11.03 5.16
CA ASP A 11 -11.24 -9.72 5.68
C ASP A 11 -10.68 -8.63 4.74
N PRO A 12 -11.54 -7.77 4.16
CA PRO A 12 -11.13 -6.63 3.35
C PRO A 12 -10.02 -5.81 3.98
N GLN A 13 -10.07 -5.59 5.29
CA GLN A 13 -9.11 -4.77 6.00
C GLN A 13 -7.74 -5.43 6.03
N VAL A 14 -7.71 -6.73 6.29
CA VAL A 14 -6.47 -7.51 6.30
C VAL A 14 -5.88 -7.57 4.90
N ARG A 15 -6.71 -7.74 3.86
CA ARG A 15 -6.21 -7.80 2.48
C ARG A 15 -5.56 -6.49 2.06
N VAL A 16 -6.25 -5.35 2.23
CA VAL A 16 -5.71 -4.03 1.83
C VAL A 16 -4.50 -3.67 2.71
N ALA A 17 -4.50 -4.04 4.00
CA ALA A 17 -3.33 -3.87 4.86
C ALA A 17 -2.11 -4.64 4.36
N LEU A 18 -2.29 -5.89 3.91
CA LEU A 18 -1.22 -6.70 3.34
C LEU A 18 -0.68 -6.09 2.05
N VAL A 19 -1.55 -5.62 1.15
CA VAL A 19 -1.12 -4.92 -0.07
C VAL A 19 -0.30 -3.67 0.30
N THR A 20 -0.78 -2.87 1.24
CA THR A 20 -0.07 -1.69 1.74
C THR A 20 1.32 -2.04 2.27
N ALA A 21 1.42 -3.07 3.11
CA ALA A 21 2.69 -3.52 3.69
C ALA A 21 3.68 -3.98 2.60
N VAL A 22 3.21 -4.79 1.64
CA VAL A 22 4.03 -5.25 0.50
C VAL A 22 4.52 -4.05 -0.31
N VAL A 23 3.64 -3.10 -0.61
CA VAL A 23 3.98 -1.92 -1.40
C VAL A 23 5.00 -1.03 -0.67
N LEU A 24 4.86 -0.81 0.64
CA LEU A 24 5.84 -0.07 1.44
C LEU A 24 7.23 -0.73 1.42
N ILE A 25 7.28 -2.05 1.55
CA ILE A 25 8.55 -2.81 1.48
C ILE A 25 9.17 -2.66 0.09
N VAL A 26 8.39 -2.87 -0.97
CA VAL A 26 8.87 -2.75 -2.36
C VAL A 26 9.37 -1.33 -2.64
N GLN A 27 8.63 -0.31 -2.22
CA GLN A 27 9.02 1.08 -2.39
C GLN A 27 10.35 1.39 -1.69
N ALA A 28 10.54 0.92 -0.45
CA ALA A 28 11.79 1.10 0.28
C ALA A 28 12.97 0.39 -0.40
N VAL A 29 12.75 -0.82 -0.91
CA VAL A 29 13.78 -1.58 -1.64
C VAL A 29 14.16 -0.88 -2.93
N LEU A 30 13.19 -0.39 -3.70
CA LEU A 30 13.44 0.31 -4.96
C LEU A 30 14.14 1.65 -4.75
N ALA A 31 13.66 2.46 -3.80
CA ALA A 31 14.27 3.75 -3.49
C ALA A 31 15.75 3.59 -3.11
N LYS A 32 16.07 2.63 -2.23
CA LYS A 32 17.44 2.43 -1.74
C LYS A 32 18.35 1.71 -2.74
N ASN A 33 17.88 0.65 -3.40
CA ASN A 33 18.76 -0.24 -4.16
C ASN A 33 18.75 0.02 -5.67
N VAL A 34 17.73 0.70 -6.20
CA VAL A 34 17.58 0.95 -7.64
C VAL A 34 17.78 2.42 -7.96
N LEU A 35 17.16 3.31 -7.19
CA LEU A 35 17.23 4.76 -7.42
C LEU A 35 18.37 5.43 -6.64
N ASP A 36 18.88 4.81 -5.58
CA ASP A 36 19.88 5.38 -4.66
C ASP A 36 19.45 6.76 -4.10
N VAL A 37 18.16 6.87 -3.77
CA VAL A 37 17.55 8.09 -3.22
C VAL A 37 17.00 7.85 -1.82
N GLU A 38 17.09 8.88 -0.99
CA GLU A 38 16.44 8.92 0.32
C GLU A 38 15.07 9.58 0.18
N LEU A 39 14.00 8.80 0.39
CA LEU A 39 12.65 9.35 0.42
C LEU A 39 12.42 10.08 1.72
N ASP A 40 11.80 11.26 1.66
CA ASP A 40 11.34 11.93 2.88
C ASP A 40 10.21 11.12 3.56
N PHE A 41 9.96 11.45 4.83
CA PHE A 41 8.97 10.77 5.64
C PHE A 41 7.57 10.74 4.99
N LEU A 42 7.18 11.81 4.29
CA LEU A 42 5.85 11.92 3.70
C LEU A 42 5.74 11.02 2.46
N SER A 43 6.74 11.09 1.59
CA SER A 43 6.88 10.32 0.36
C SER A 43 6.96 8.81 0.65
N GLN A 44 7.74 8.42 1.67
CA GLN A 44 7.85 7.03 2.10
C GLN A 44 6.54 6.47 2.68
N ASN A 45 5.75 7.30 3.38
CA ASN A 45 4.50 6.88 4.02
C ASN A 45 3.25 7.20 3.19
N THR A 46 3.39 7.69 1.96
CA THR A 46 2.22 8.03 1.14
C THR A 46 1.26 6.84 0.91
N PRO A 47 1.74 5.60 0.69
CA PRO A 47 0.84 4.44 0.57
C PRO A 47 0.05 4.17 1.85
N LEU A 48 0.67 4.43 3.00
CA LEU A 48 0.02 4.32 4.30
C LEU A 48 -1.12 5.35 4.45
N MET A 49 -0.94 6.57 3.94
CA MET A 49 -1.99 7.60 3.95
C MET A 49 -3.22 7.16 3.14
N VAL A 50 -3.01 6.52 1.99
CA VAL A 50 -4.09 5.96 1.17
C VAL A 50 -4.81 4.84 1.91
N PHE A 51 -4.07 3.98 2.61
CA PHE A 51 -4.65 2.94 3.46
C PHE A 51 -5.46 3.52 4.64
N ILE A 52 -4.97 4.58 5.29
CA ILE A 52 -5.72 5.27 6.35
C ILE A 52 -7.02 5.83 5.78
N ALA A 53 -7.02 6.41 4.58
CA ALA A 53 -8.23 6.87 3.92
C ALA A 53 -9.23 5.73 3.65
N PHE A 54 -8.75 4.53 3.28
CA PHE A 54 -9.60 3.35 3.16
C PHE A 54 -10.25 2.97 4.50
N LEU A 55 -9.49 2.99 5.60
CA LEU A 55 -10.03 2.70 6.93
C LEU A 55 -11.12 3.68 7.32
N LEU A 56 -10.86 4.98 7.16
CA LEU A 56 -11.79 6.08 7.47
C LEU A 56 -13.03 6.07 6.57
N GLY A 57 -12.91 5.65 5.32
CA GLY A 57 -14.03 5.60 4.37
C GLY A 57 -15.13 4.59 4.73
N GLY A 58 -14.84 3.62 5.61
CA GLY A 58 -15.83 2.67 6.15
C GLY A 58 -16.44 1.67 5.15
N SER A 59 -16.37 1.94 3.85
CA SER A 59 -16.87 1.07 2.78
C SER A 59 -15.99 -0.18 2.64
N ARG A 60 -16.64 -1.35 2.59
CA ARG A 60 -16.00 -2.67 2.51
C ARG A 60 -16.51 -3.48 1.30
N SER A 61 -16.83 -2.77 0.22
CA SER A 61 -17.20 -3.43 -1.04
C SER A 61 -15.94 -3.90 -1.77
N ARG A 62 -16.03 -5.02 -2.51
CA ARG A 62 -14.91 -5.52 -3.33
C ARG A 62 -14.40 -4.48 -4.33
N SER A 63 -15.29 -3.65 -4.88
CA SER A 63 -14.92 -2.57 -5.79
C SER A 63 -14.11 -1.47 -5.11
N THR A 64 -14.48 -1.13 -3.86
CA THR A 64 -13.74 -0.18 -3.03
C THR A 64 -12.36 -0.72 -2.72
N GLU A 65 -12.27 -1.98 -2.28
CA GLU A 65 -10.98 -2.61 -1.98
C GLU A 65 -10.05 -2.60 -3.20
N ALA A 66 -10.55 -3.01 -4.37
CA ALA A 66 -9.76 -3.00 -5.60
C ALA A 66 -9.32 -1.58 -6.00
N ALA A 67 -10.19 -0.59 -5.85
CA ALA A 67 -9.85 0.81 -6.13
C ALA A 67 -8.73 1.32 -5.20
N PHE A 68 -8.78 0.98 -3.91
CA PHE A 68 -7.73 1.35 -2.95
C PHE A 68 -6.45 0.55 -3.14
N ASP A 69 -6.52 -0.74 -3.47
CA ASP A 69 -5.35 -1.55 -3.85
C ASP A 69 -4.61 -0.90 -5.03
N VAL A 70 -5.35 -0.50 -6.07
CA VAL A 70 -4.80 0.22 -7.24
C VAL A 70 -4.25 1.59 -6.84
N ALA A 71 -4.95 2.35 -6.01
CA ALA A 71 -4.51 3.67 -5.57
C ALA A 71 -3.20 3.61 -4.78
N ILE A 72 -3.06 2.64 -3.86
CA ILE A 72 -1.84 2.40 -3.09
C ILE A 72 -0.65 2.18 -4.03
N VAL A 73 -0.80 1.28 -5.01
CA VAL A 73 0.26 0.97 -5.99
C VAL A 73 0.57 2.18 -6.87
N ALA A 74 -0.46 2.85 -7.39
CA ALA A 74 -0.30 3.98 -8.30
C ALA A 74 0.42 5.15 -7.64
N VAL A 75 0.08 5.46 -6.38
CA VAL A 75 0.71 6.56 -5.64
C VAL A 75 2.15 6.22 -5.27
N SER A 76 2.47 4.98 -4.89
CA SER A 76 3.86 4.55 -4.73
C SER A 76 4.68 4.71 -6.00
N ALA A 77 4.13 4.27 -7.13
CA ALA A 77 4.80 4.40 -8.42
C ALA A 77 5.03 5.88 -8.76
N ALA A 78 4.06 6.76 -8.51
CA ALA A 78 4.20 8.20 -8.70
C ALA A 78 5.34 8.78 -7.84
N VAL A 79 5.43 8.40 -6.56
CA VAL A 79 6.53 8.84 -5.67
C VAL A 79 7.88 8.41 -6.24
N LEU A 80 8.03 7.14 -6.62
CA LEU A 80 9.30 6.65 -7.17
C LEU A 80 9.67 7.35 -8.48
N VAL A 81 8.70 7.61 -9.37
CA VAL A 81 8.94 8.35 -10.62
C VAL A 81 9.39 9.78 -10.34
N LEU A 82 8.75 10.48 -9.41
CA LEU A 82 9.10 11.86 -9.06
C LEU A 82 10.54 11.98 -8.51
N TYR A 83 11.02 10.96 -7.81
CA TYR A 83 12.38 10.92 -7.27
C TYR A 83 13.41 10.31 -8.23
N SER A 84 12.98 9.76 -9.37
CA SER A 84 13.87 9.22 -10.40
C SER A 84 14.37 10.27 -11.40
N VAL A 85 13.90 11.51 -11.29
CA VAL A 85 14.24 12.67 -12.14
C VAL A 85 15.19 13.58 -11.38
#